data_AF-A0ABD3PD69-F1
#
_entry.id   AF-A0ABD3PD69-F1
#
_cell.length_a   1.000
_cell.length_b   1.000
_cell.length_c   1.000
_cell.angle_alpha   90.00
_cell.angle_beta   90.00
_cell.angle_gamma   90.00
#
_symmetry.space_group_name_H-M   'P 1'
#
loop_
_entity.id
_entity.type
_entity.pdbx_description
1 polymer ?
#
loop_
_entity_poly.entity_id
_entity_poly.type
_entity_poly.pdbx_seq_one_letter_code
_entity_poly.pdbx_strand_id
1 'polypeptide(L)'
;MSSQLIRSLTRQASSPSLRLAFTSRSSSLLLKSTAPRHFSSSPDDVLKGTISSFDFTRSYGFIKSPGQEQGIFLHENQILKPDIPGEKFFVLPRRGMKVAFKTSTKPDGKVHATDVTHEDGSMIRPFHGNYLENYSNSRKGKFGVEVYDIMDSVTEQSEMETRIVEAFEGVKSDIGKQKAKVEKILSFYEKTGGEN
;
A
#
# COMPACT_ATOMS: atom_id res chain seq x y z
N MET A 1 68.88 16.60 9.22
CA MET A 1 68.78 16.66 10.69
C MET A 1 67.41 16.12 11.06
N SER A 2 67.36 14.85 11.51
CA SER A 2 66.99 14.47 12.90
C SER A 2 65.48 14.65 13.15
N SER A 3 64.69 13.73 13.71
CA SER A 3 64.93 12.45 14.37
C SER A 3 63.56 11.83 14.68
N GLN A 4 63.50 10.49 14.67
CA GLN A 4 62.70 9.60 15.56
C GLN A 4 61.18 9.46 15.33
N LEU A 5 60.65 8.28 14.94
CA LEU A 5 60.45 7.02 15.71
C LEU A 5 59.71 7.22 17.04
N ILE A 6 58.54 6.58 17.22
CA ILE A 6 58.17 5.80 18.42
C ILE A 6 56.79 5.10 18.28
N ARG A 7 56.89 3.76 18.28
CA ARG A 7 56.13 2.71 19.01
C ARG A 7 54.64 2.46 18.76
N SER A 8 54.43 1.21 18.34
CA SER A 8 53.27 0.35 18.48
C SER A 8 52.76 0.21 19.93
N LEU A 9 51.46 -0.02 20.06
CA LEU A 9 50.85 -0.66 21.23
C LEU A 9 49.65 -1.51 20.80
N THR A 10 49.96 -2.76 20.46
CA THR A 10 49.02 -3.87 20.35
C THR A 10 48.45 -4.16 21.74
N ARG A 11 47.15 -3.99 21.95
CA ARG A 11 46.48 -4.41 23.18
C ARG A 11 45.81 -5.77 22.96
N GLN A 12 46.55 -6.80 23.29
CA GLN A 12 46.14 -8.17 23.47
C GLN A 12 45.27 -8.25 24.75
N ALA A 13 44.04 -8.74 24.64
CA ALA A 13 43.20 -9.07 25.79
C ALA A 13 42.89 -10.57 25.74
N SER A 14 43.36 -11.26 26.77
CA SER A 14 43.35 -12.70 26.97
C SER A 14 42.27 -13.12 27.98
N SER A 15 41.46 -14.11 27.58
CA SER A 15 40.88 -15.19 28.42
C SER A 15 39.75 -14.83 29.44
N PRO A 16 38.96 -15.80 29.97
CA PRO A 16 38.86 -17.24 29.65
C PRO A 16 37.43 -17.77 29.39
N SER A 17 37.38 -18.96 28.78
CA SER A 17 36.22 -19.86 28.72
C SER A 17 35.80 -20.39 30.09
N LEU A 18 34.50 -20.43 30.37
CA LEU A 18 33.90 -21.30 31.38
C LEU A 18 32.75 -22.09 30.75
N ARG A 19 32.99 -23.39 30.55
CA ARG A 19 31.97 -24.40 30.25
C ARG A 19 31.27 -24.77 31.56
N LEU A 20 29.94 -24.77 31.56
CA LEU A 20 29.16 -25.62 32.46
C LEU A 20 28.27 -26.51 31.61
N ALA A 21 28.67 -27.78 31.51
CA ALA A 21 27.79 -28.87 31.14
C ALA A 21 26.93 -29.20 32.37
N PHE A 22 25.61 -29.14 32.22
CA PHE A 22 24.69 -29.72 33.19
C PHE A 22 23.95 -30.86 32.52
N THR A 23 24.12 -32.04 33.09
CA THR A 23 23.57 -33.32 32.65
C THR A 23 22.13 -33.51 33.13
N SER A 24 21.31 -34.03 32.23
CA SER A 24 20.26 -35.05 32.43
C SER A 24 19.25 -34.89 33.56
N ARG A 25 17.96 -34.74 33.17
CA ARG A 25 16.95 -35.74 33.55
C ARG A 25 15.70 -35.66 32.65
N SER A 26 15.36 -36.80 32.08
CA SER A 26 14.08 -37.09 31.43
C SER A 26 12.89 -36.76 32.34
N SER A 27 11.84 -36.21 31.75
CA SER A 27 10.47 -36.41 32.21
C SER A 27 9.54 -36.34 31.01
N SER A 28 9.28 -37.52 30.47
CA SER A 28 8.21 -37.85 29.54
C SER A 28 6.86 -37.69 30.24
N LEU A 29 6.02 -36.76 29.78
CA LEU A 29 4.57 -36.91 29.87
C LEU A 29 3.90 -36.27 28.64
N LEU A 30 3.33 -37.16 27.84
CA LEU A 30 2.41 -36.91 26.75
C LEU A 30 1.25 -36.01 27.19
N LEU A 31 0.99 -34.91 26.48
CA LEU A 31 -0.37 -34.48 26.20
C LEU A 31 -0.47 -33.80 24.82
N LYS A 32 -1.08 -34.57 23.92
CA LYS A 32 -1.97 -34.15 22.83
C LYS A 32 -1.37 -33.28 21.74
N SER A 33 -1.07 -33.97 20.63
CA SER A 33 -1.50 -33.58 19.29
C SER A 33 -2.64 -32.54 19.30
N THR A 34 -2.28 -31.28 19.11
CA THR A 34 -3.14 -30.32 18.42
C THR A 34 -2.54 -30.18 17.04
N ALA A 35 -3.18 -30.87 16.10
CA ALA A 35 -3.06 -30.60 14.68
C ALA A 35 -3.00 -29.08 14.42
N PRO A 36 -2.34 -28.62 13.33
CA PRO A 36 -2.61 -27.27 12.85
C PRO A 36 -4.13 -27.14 12.79
N ARG A 37 -4.68 -26.14 13.50
CA ARG A 37 -6.11 -25.87 13.40
C ARG A 37 -6.35 -25.49 11.95
N HIS A 38 -6.72 -26.46 11.14
CA HIS A 38 -7.47 -26.22 9.93
C HIS A 38 -8.74 -25.55 10.42
N PHE A 39 -8.67 -24.22 10.50
CA PHE A 39 -9.85 -23.38 10.56
C PHE A 39 -10.62 -23.80 9.31
N SER A 40 -11.67 -24.62 9.49
CA SER A 40 -12.67 -24.80 8.45
C SER A 40 -13.45 -23.49 8.40
N SER A 41 -12.79 -22.43 7.91
CA SER A 41 -13.49 -21.22 7.52
C SER A 41 -14.43 -21.66 6.42
N SER A 42 -15.72 -21.68 6.73
CA SER A 42 -16.70 -21.79 5.67
C SER A 42 -16.45 -20.62 4.71
N PRO A 43 -16.61 -20.79 3.39
CA PRO A 43 -16.34 -19.72 2.41
C PRO A 43 -17.14 -18.43 2.68
N ASP A 44 -18.14 -18.49 3.56
CA ASP A 44 -18.98 -17.37 3.98
C ASP A 44 -18.55 -16.69 5.29
N ASP A 45 -17.57 -17.23 6.02
CA ASP A 45 -17.09 -16.61 7.25
C ASP A 45 -16.32 -15.33 6.93
N VAL A 46 -16.83 -14.20 7.46
CA VAL A 46 -16.16 -12.91 7.36
C VAL A 46 -14.97 -12.90 8.32
N LEU A 47 -13.77 -12.94 7.76
CA LEU A 47 -12.51 -12.85 8.48
C LEU A 47 -12.07 -11.40 8.58
N LYS A 48 -11.29 -11.11 9.63
CA LYS A 48 -10.67 -9.80 9.86
C LYS A 48 -9.18 -9.90 9.69
N GLY A 49 -8.56 -8.87 9.11
CA GLY A 49 -7.12 -8.85 8.89
C GLY A 49 -6.58 -7.44 8.69
N THR A 50 -5.30 -7.37 8.36
CA THR A 50 -4.59 -6.11 8.11
C THR A 50 -3.84 -6.21 6.78
N ILE A 51 -3.96 -5.19 5.94
CA ILE A 51 -3.23 -5.13 4.67
C ILE A 51 -1.73 -5.01 4.96
N SER A 52 -0.97 -6.01 4.54
CA SER A 52 0.49 -6.06 4.72
C SER A 52 1.22 -5.27 3.65
N SER A 53 0.79 -5.41 2.41
CA SER A 53 1.33 -4.70 1.24
C SER A 53 0.28 -4.63 0.15
N PHE A 54 0.34 -3.58 -0.66
CA PHE A 54 -0.45 -3.44 -1.88
C PHE A 54 0.37 -2.67 -2.91
N ASP A 55 0.48 -3.23 -4.10
CA ASP A 55 1.15 -2.63 -5.25
C ASP A 55 0.07 -2.01 -6.16
N PHE A 56 0.06 -0.68 -6.22
CA PHE A 56 -0.91 0.07 -7.02
C PHE A 56 -0.68 -0.04 -8.53
N THR A 57 0.55 -0.33 -8.95
CA THR A 57 0.89 -0.51 -10.37
C THR A 57 0.40 -1.87 -10.85
N ARG A 58 0.46 -2.89 -9.99
CA ARG A 58 0.04 -4.25 -10.32
C ARG A 58 -1.37 -4.61 -9.84
N SER A 59 -2.06 -3.69 -9.14
CA SER A 59 -3.41 -3.87 -8.58
C SER A 59 -3.60 -5.12 -7.71
N TYR A 60 -2.54 -5.56 -7.01
CA TYR A 60 -2.63 -6.67 -6.06
C TYR A 60 -1.85 -6.41 -4.77
N GLY A 61 -2.20 -7.15 -3.72
CA GLY A 61 -1.57 -7.09 -2.42
C GLY A 61 -1.81 -8.33 -1.57
N PHE A 62 -1.48 -8.22 -0.30
CA PHE A 62 -1.63 -9.30 0.68
C PHE A 62 -2.25 -8.80 1.98
N ILE A 63 -3.18 -9.59 2.52
CA ILE A 63 -3.79 -9.38 3.82
C ILE A 63 -3.20 -10.40 4.80
N LYS A 64 -2.81 -9.93 5.99
CA LYS A 64 -2.44 -10.77 7.13
C LYS A 64 -3.65 -10.95 8.02
N SER A 65 -4.03 -12.20 8.27
CA SER A 65 -5.14 -12.56 9.15
C SER A 65 -4.61 -13.36 10.34
N PRO A 66 -5.08 -13.12 11.58
CA PRO A 66 -4.71 -13.95 12.72
C PRO A 66 -5.19 -15.39 12.47
N GLY A 67 -4.25 -16.34 12.44
CA GLY A 67 -4.53 -17.76 12.17
C GLY A 67 -4.14 -18.24 10.77
N GLN A 68 -3.68 -17.35 9.88
CA GLN A 68 -3.08 -17.72 8.60
C GLN A 68 -1.61 -17.31 8.60
N GLU A 69 -0.70 -18.29 8.48
CA GLU A 69 0.74 -18.01 8.37
C GLU A 69 1.09 -17.38 7.02
N GLN A 70 0.36 -17.76 5.97
CA GLN A 70 0.53 -17.23 4.63
C GLN A 70 -0.35 -15.99 4.40
N GLY A 71 0.17 -15.01 3.68
CA GLY A 71 -0.58 -13.83 3.29
C GLY A 71 -1.70 -14.19 2.31
N ILE A 72 -2.91 -13.71 2.58
CA ILE A 72 -4.08 -13.95 1.74
C ILE A 72 -4.00 -12.99 0.55
N PHE A 73 -4.13 -13.51 -0.67
CA PHE A 73 -4.00 -12.70 -1.87
C PHE A 73 -5.20 -11.77 -2.04
N LEU A 74 -4.91 -10.48 -2.24
CA LEU A 74 -5.91 -9.45 -2.51
C LEU A 74 -5.70 -8.93 -3.93
N HIS A 75 -6.75 -8.96 -4.74
CA HIS A 75 -6.79 -8.23 -5.99
C HIS A 75 -7.75 -7.05 -5.85
N GLU A 76 -7.49 -5.96 -6.54
CA GLU A 76 -8.33 -4.78 -6.48
C GLU A 76 -9.81 -5.04 -6.82
N ASN A 77 -10.08 -5.87 -7.82
CA ASN A 77 -11.45 -6.23 -8.21
C ASN A 77 -12.22 -7.00 -7.13
N GLN A 78 -11.55 -7.46 -6.07
CA GLN A 78 -12.18 -8.13 -4.94
C GLN A 78 -12.55 -7.16 -3.80
N ILE A 79 -12.19 -5.89 -3.94
CA ILE A 79 -12.57 -4.83 -3.02
C ILE A 79 -13.98 -4.36 -3.38
N LEU A 80 -14.85 -4.33 -2.39
CA LEU A 80 -16.21 -3.84 -2.56
C LEU A 80 -16.17 -2.36 -2.94
N LYS A 81 -16.75 -2.03 -4.10
CA LYS A 81 -16.86 -0.67 -4.61
C LYS A 81 -18.20 -0.47 -5.31
N PRO A 82 -18.81 0.72 -5.24
CA PRO A 82 -19.99 1.03 -6.02
C PRO A 82 -19.65 0.99 -7.51
N ASP A 83 -20.56 0.44 -8.30
CA ASP A 83 -20.46 0.50 -9.76
C ASP A 83 -20.90 1.89 -10.23
N ILE A 84 -19.97 2.62 -10.83
CA ILE A 84 -20.23 3.98 -11.34
C ILE A 84 -20.13 3.93 -12.86
N PRO A 85 -21.26 4.03 -13.59
CA PRO A 85 -21.27 3.92 -15.05
C PRO A 85 -20.31 4.93 -15.70
N GLY A 86 -19.42 4.43 -16.55
CA GLY A 86 -18.49 5.24 -17.32
C GLY A 86 -17.28 5.79 -16.55
N GLU A 87 -17.16 5.53 -15.24
CA GLU A 87 -16.04 6.01 -14.44
C GLU A 87 -15.21 4.84 -13.91
N LYS A 88 -14.00 4.69 -14.43
CA LYS A 88 -13.00 3.81 -13.82
C LYS A 88 -12.26 4.57 -12.74
N PHE A 89 -12.34 4.06 -11.51
CA PHE A 89 -11.52 4.52 -10.39
C PHE A 89 -10.98 3.32 -9.64
N PHE A 90 -9.84 3.55 -8.98
CA PHE A 90 -9.16 2.53 -8.23
C PHE A 90 -9.32 2.81 -6.74
N VAL A 91 -9.56 1.74 -5.98
CA VAL A 91 -9.56 1.85 -4.52
C VAL A 91 -8.11 1.72 -4.05
N LEU A 92 -7.69 2.58 -3.14
CA LEU A 92 -6.30 2.64 -2.68
C LEU A 92 -6.20 2.08 -1.24
N PRO A 93 -6.17 0.76 -1.05
CA PRO A 93 -5.97 0.18 0.26
C PRO A 93 -4.59 0.56 0.80
N ARG A 94 -4.53 1.00 2.06
CA ARG A 94 -3.28 1.37 2.72
C ARG A 94 -2.68 0.21 3.49
N ARG A 95 -1.35 0.13 3.50
CA ARG A 95 -0.62 -0.75 4.42
C ARG A 95 -1.01 -0.40 5.86
N GLY A 96 -1.27 -1.43 6.67
CA GLY A 96 -1.72 -1.28 8.05
C GLY A 96 -3.22 -1.04 8.21
N MET A 97 -3.98 -0.88 7.10
CA MET A 97 -5.43 -0.72 7.17
C MET A 97 -6.08 -2.05 7.58
N LYS A 98 -6.99 -1.96 8.56
CA LYS A 98 -7.79 -3.10 9.02
C LYS A 98 -8.99 -3.30 8.12
N VAL A 99 -9.21 -4.55 7.73
CA VAL A 99 -10.22 -4.93 6.73
C VAL A 99 -10.97 -6.16 7.17
N ALA A 100 -12.22 -6.25 6.73
CA ALA A 100 -13.04 -7.45 6.78
C ALA A 100 -13.16 -8.02 5.36
N PHE A 101 -13.13 -9.34 5.22
CA PHE A 101 -13.16 -10.01 3.92
C PHE A 101 -13.59 -11.46 4.07
N LYS A 102 -14.04 -12.07 2.97
CA LYS A 102 -14.29 -13.51 2.87
C LYS A 102 -13.12 -14.19 2.16
N THR A 103 -12.94 -15.48 2.40
CA THR A 103 -11.90 -16.27 1.73
C THR A 103 -12.49 -17.23 0.71
N SER A 104 -11.96 -17.17 -0.51
CA SER A 104 -12.28 -18.11 -1.58
C SER A 104 -11.02 -18.83 -2.04
N THR A 105 -11.04 -20.16 -2.05
CA THR A 105 -9.96 -20.98 -2.60
C THR A 105 -10.18 -21.14 -4.09
N LYS A 106 -9.23 -20.65 -4.90
CA LYS A 106 -9.28 -20.86 -6.35
C LYS A 106 -8.78 -22.27 -6.71
N PRO A 107 -9.04 -22.76 -7.94
CA PRO A 107 -8.53 -24.05 -8.42
C PRO A 107 -7.00 -24.17 -8.36
N ASP A 108 -6.29 -23.03 -8.33
CA ASP A 108 -4.83 -22.92 -8.14
C ASP A 108 -4.37 -23.29 -6.70
N GLY A 109 -5.29 -23.64 -5.80
CA GLY A 109 -4.99 -23.96 -4.40
C GLY A 109 -4.64 -22.75 -3.52
N LYS A 110 -4.54 -21.56 -4.12
CA LYS A 110 -4.29 -20.30 -3.41
C LYS A 110 -5.58 -19.72 -2.84
N VAL A 111 -5.47 -19.14 -1.65
CA VAL A 111 -6.57 -18.44 -0.97
C VAL A 111 -6.60 -16.97 -1.40
N HIS A 112 -7.76 -16.54 -1.89
CA HIS A 112 -8.04 -15.17 -2.30
C HIS A 112 -9.01 -14.52 -1.32
N ALA A 113 -8.80 -13.24 -1.04
CA ALA A 113 -9.80 -12.42 -0.38
C ALA A 113 -10.88 -11.99 -1.39
N THR A 114 -12.13 -12.03 -0.98
CA THR A 114 -13.32 -11.56 -1.70
C THR A 114 -14.16 -10.66 -0.79
N ASP A 115 -14.99 -9.80 -1.36
CA ASP A 115 -15.85 -8.86 -0.63
C ASP A 115 -15.11 -8.01 0.42
N VAL A 116 -13.96 -7.44 0.04
CA VAL A 116 -13.11 -6.73 1.00
C VAL A 116 -13.68 -5.35 1.33
N THR A 117 -13.88 -5.11 2.63
CA THR A 117 -14.40 -3.87 3.23
C THR A 117 -13.52 -3.41 4.40
N HIS A 118 -13.82 -2.27 5.01
CA HIS A 118 -13.24 -1.91 6.30
C HIS A 118 -13.66 -2.87 7.41
N GLU A 119 -12.93 -2.88 8.53
CA GLU A 119 -13.24 -3.74 9.68
C GLU A 119 -14.67 -3.54 10.25
N ASP A 120 -15.23 -2.34 10.07
CA ASP A 120 -16.59 -1.95 10.46
C ASP A 120 -17.66 -2.35 9.42
N GLY A 121 -17.26 -2.98 8.31
CA GLY A 121 -18.14 -3.33 7.20
C GLY A 121 -18.37 -2.19 6.20
N SER A 122 -17.84 -0.98 6.45
CA SER A 122 -17.96 0.15 5.54
C SER A 122 -17.12 -0.04 4.27
N MET A 123 -17.54 0.61 3.17
CA MET A 123 -16.79 0.58 1.93
C MET A 123 -15.46 1.34 2.07
N ILE A 124 -14.40 0.79 1.49
CA ILE A 124 -13.09 1.43 1.48
C ILE A 124 -13.16 2.67 0.58
N ARG A 125 -12.85 3.85 1.15
CA ARG A 125 -12.86 5.09 0.38
C ARG A 125 -11.82 5.06 -0.75
N PRO A 126 -12.18 5.49 -1.97
CA PRO A 126 -11.29 5.38 -3.13
C PRO A 126 -10.16 6.41 -3.10
N PHE A 127 -10.44 7.61 -2.56
CA PHE A 127 -9.48 8.70 -2.50
C PHE A 127 -9.05 8.98 -1.06
N HIS A 128 -7.79 9.33 -0.91
CA HIS A 128 -7.25 9.85 0.34
C HIS A 128 -7.60 11.33 0.47
N GLY A 129 -7.66 11.85 1.71
CA GLY A 129 -7.95 13.28 1.95
C GLY A 129 -7.08 14.24 1.14
N ASN A 130 -5.79 13.90 0.94
CA ASN A 130 -4.83 14.75 0.24
C ASN A 130 -4.69 14.40 -1.25
N TYR A 131 -5.60 13.59 -1.82
CA TYR A 131 -5.47 13.11 -3.20
C TYR A 131 -5.46 14.26 -4.23
N LEU A 132 -6.43 15.16 -4.14
CA LEU A 132 -6.55 16.29 -5.07
C LEU A 132 -5.40 17.28 -4.93
N GLU A 133 -4.93 17.51 -3.69
CA GLU A 133 -3.77 18.35 -3.42
C GLU A 133 -2.50 17.76 -4.05
N ASN A 134 -2.22 16.48 -3.81
CA ASN A 134 -1.07 15.79 -4.39
C ASN A 134 -1.14 15.77 -5.93
N TYR A 135 -2.32 15.55 -6.50
CA TYR A 135 -2.53 15.61 -7.95
C TYR A 135 -2.25 17.01 -8.50
N SER A 136 -2.81 18.05 -7.86
CA SER A 136 -2.60 19.45 -8.25
C SER A 136 -1.12 19.82 -8.17
N ASN A 137 -0.43 19.46 -7.08
CA ASN A 137 0.99 19.73 -6.90
C ASN A 137 1.84 19.02 -7.95
N SER A 138 1.53 17.76 -8.27
CA SER A 138 2.22 17.02 -9.33
C SER A 138 2.03 17.67 -10.71
N ARG A 139 0.80 18.10 -11.04
CA ARG A 139 0.50 18.79 -12.30
C ARG A 139 1.18 20.15 -12.40
N LYS A 140 1.20 20.93 -11.31
CA LYS A 140 1.93 22.21 -11.23
C LYS A 140 3.44 22.01 -11.37
N GLY A 141 3.99 20.96 -10.78
CA GLY A 141 5.41 20.62 -10.94
C GLY A 141 5.77 20.30 -12.40
N LYS A 142 4.95 19.47 -13.07
CA LYS A 142 5.12 19.15 -14.50
C LYS A 142 5.00 20.39 -15.39
N PHE A 143 4.03 21.26 -15.09
CA PHE A 143 3.89 22.55 -15.76
C PHE A 143 5.15 23.40 -15.65
N GLY A 144 5.79 23.45 -14.48
CA GLY A 144 7.05 24.18 -14.32
C GLY A 144 8.17 23.67 -15.22
N VAL A 145 8.26 22.35 -15.43
CA VAL A 145 9.21 21.74 -16.38
C VAL A 145 8.85 22.12 -17.82
N GLU A 146 7.58 22.02 -18.19
CA GLU A 146 7.11 22.39 -19.53
C GLU A 146 7.36 23.87 -19.86
N VAL A 147 7.15 24.78 -18.91
CA VAL A 147 7.48 26.20 -19.06
C VAL A 147 8.97 26.39 -19.30
N TYR A 148 9.82 25.70 -18.53
CA TYR A 148 11.27 25.77 -18.72
C TYR A 148 11.67 25.30 -20.12
N ASP A 149 11.12 24.17 -20.59
CA ASP A 149 11.39 23.63 -21.92
C ASP A 149 10.92 24.58 -23.04
N ILE A 150 9.78 25.27 -22.85
CA ILE A 150 9.29 26.30 -23.78
C ILE A 150 10.25 27.49 -23.82
N MET A 151 10.69 27.98 -22.66
CA MET A 151 11.61 29.11 -22.57
C MET A 151 12.99 28.81 -23.15
N ASP A 152 13.48 27.57 -23.04
CA ASP A 152 14.76 27.14 -23.60
C ASP A 152 14.70 26.96 -25.13
N SER A 153 13.55 26.54 -25.65
CA SER A 153 13.38 26.22 -27.07
C SER A 153 12.88 27.36 -27.96
N VAL A 154 12.17 28.35 -27.40
CA VAL A 154 11.52 29.42 -28.17
C VAL A 154 12.21 30.75 -27.91
N THR A 155 12.74 31.38 -28.95
CA THR A 155 13.42 32.68 -28.84
C THR A 155 12.47 33.87 -29.00
N GLU A 156 11.37 33.71 -29.72
CA GLU A 156 10.39 34.77 -29.94
C GLU A 156 9.45 34.92 -28.74
N GLN A 157 9.46 36.10 -28.12
CA GLN A 157 8.70 36.36 -26.89
C GLN A 157 7.19 36.12 -27.06
N SER A 158 6.60 36.60 -28.15
CA SER A 158 5.15 36.46 -28.38
C SER A 158 4.72 34.99 -28.52
N GLU A 159 5.55 34.17 -29.17
CA GLU A 159 5.28 32.74 -29.32
C GLU A 159 5.44 32.01 -27.98
N MET A 160 6.48 32.33 -27.23
CA MET A 160 6.74 31.78 -25.90
C MET A 160 5.57 32.04 -24.95
N GLU A 161 5.11 33.30 -24.87
CA GLU A 161 3.96 33.68 -24.03
C GLU A 161 2.70 32.91 -24.42
N THR A 162 2.43 32.79 -25.72
CA THR A 162 1.26 32.04 -26.23
C THR A 162 1.31 30.57 -25.78
N ARG A 163 2.46 29.90 -25.95
CA ARG A 163 2.63 28.50 -25.55
C ARG A 163 2.51 28.30 -24.04
N ILE A 164 3.05 29.22 -23.24
CA ILE A 164 2.92 29.16 -21.77
C ILE A 164 1.45 29.29 -21.34
N VAL A 165 0.69 30.19 -21.95
CA VAL A 165 -0.74 30.36 -21.67
C VAL A 165 -1.53 29.11 -22.05
N GLU A 166 -1.26 28.53 -23.23
CA GLU A 166 -1.89 27.28 -23.66
C GLU A 166 -1.61 26.12 -22.68
N ALA A 167 -0.35 25.94 -22.29
CA ALA A 167 0.04 24.93 -21.31
C ALA A 167 -0.65 25.16 -19.94
N PHE A 168 -0.75 26.41 -19.51
CA PHE A 168 -1.41 26.78 -18.25
C PHE A 168 -2.91 26.43 -18.26
N GLU A 169 -3.63 26.81 -19.32
CA GLU A 169 -5.06 26.48 -19.45
C GLU A 169 -5.28 24.96 -19.56
N GLY A 170 -4.36 24.24 -20.21
CA GLY A 170 -4.34 22.77 -20.22
C GLY A 170 -4.26 22.18 -18.81
N VAL A 171 -3.31 22.65 -18.00
CA VAL A 171 -3.12 22.20 -16.61
C VAL A 171 -4.33 22.51 -15.73
N LYS A 172 -4.90 23.71 -15.87
CA LYS A 172 -6.11 24.14 -15.17
C LYS A 172 -7.32 23.28 -15.53
N SER A 173 -7.50 22.98 -16.82
CA SER A 173 -8.54 22.09 -17.33
C SER A 173 -8.41 20.67 -16.76
N ASP A 174 -7.19 20.13 -16.75
CA ASP A 174 -6.91 18.79 -16.21
C ASP A 174 -7.21 18.69 -14.71
N ILE A 175 -6.78 19.68 -13.92
CA ILE A 175 -7.10 19.76 -12.48
C ILE A 175 -8.61 19.86 -12.28
N GLY A 176 -9.30 20.68 -13.07
CA GLY A 176 -10.75 20.84 -13.02
C GLY A 176 -11.50 19.53 -13.29
N LYS A 177 -11.13 18.82 -14.36
CA LYS A 177 -11.71 17.51 -14.71
C LYS A 177 -11.48 16.50 -13.59
N GLN A 178 -10.27 16.44 -13.04
CA GLN A 178 -9.96 15.51 -11.97
C GLN A 178 -10.74 15.82 -10.68
N LYS A 179 -10.92 17.11 -10.35
CA LYS A 179 -11.75 17.53 -9.22
C LYS A 179 -13.21 17.10 -9.40
N ALA A 180 -13.79 17.36 -10.57
CA ALA A 180 -15.16 16.96 -10.88
C ALA A 180 -15.35 15.44 -10.82
N LYS A 181 -14.37 14.67 -11.30
CA LYS A 181 -14.38 13.20 -11.20
C LYS A 181 -14.37 12.72 -9.75
N VAL A 182 -13.49 13.27 -8.91
CA VAL A 182 -13.39 12.90 -7.50
C VAL A 182 -14.69 13.24 -6.76
N GLU A 183 -15.25 14.43 -6.99
CA GLU A 183 -16.49 14.88 -6.39
C GLU A 183 -17.68 13.98 -6.79
N LYS A 184 -17.79 13.67 -8.09
CA LYS A 184 -18.78 12.71 -8.59
C LYS A 184 -18.67 11.39 -7.85
N ILE A 185 -17.49 10.77 -7.81
CA ILE A 185 -17.30 9.46 -7.16
C ILE A 185 -17.59 9.54 -5.65
N LEU A 186 -17.12 10.57 -4.95
CA LEU A 186 -17.39 10.73 -3.52
C LEU A 186 -18.89 10.86 -3.23
N SER A 187 -19.62 11.64 -4.05
CA SER A 187 -21.07 11.76 -3.90
C SER A 187 -21.82 10.44 -4.10
N PHE A 188 -21.30 9.54 -4.95
CA PHE A 188 -21.84 8.19 -5.08
C PHE A 188 -21.62 7.39 -3.80
N TYR A 189 -20.40 7.40 -3.24
CA TYR A 189 -20.10 6.70 -1.98
C TYR A 189 -20.95 7.17 -0.81
N GLU A 190 -21.24 8.47 -0.71
CA GLU A 190 -22.12 9.01 0.33
C GLU A 190 -23.57 8.54 0.17
N LYS A 191 -24.04 8.41 -1.08
CA LYS A 191 -25.38 7.88 -1.37
C LYS A 191 -25.48 6.38 -1.12
N THR A 192 -24.49 5.60 -1.54
CA THR A 192 -24.53 4.13 -1.42
C THR A 192 -24.16 3.64 -0.01
N GLY A 193 -23.37 4.41 0.74
CA GLY A 193 -22.97 4.07 2.10
C GLY A 193 -23.97 4.49 3.19
N GLY A 194 -25.04 5.23 2.84
CA GLY A 194 -26.05 5.73 3.78
C GLY A 194 -27.29 4.84 3.95
N GLU A 195 -27.36 3.67 3.31
CA GLU A 195 -28.52 2.76 3.32
C GLU A 195 -28.32 1.46 4.12
N ASN A 196 -27.30 1.35 4.98
CA ASN A 196 -27.11 0.18 5.87
C ASN A 196 -27.34 0.52 7.34
#